data_AF-A0A2K3KM98-F1
#
_entry.id   AF-A0A2K3KM98-F1
#
_cell.length_a   1.000
_cell.length_b   1.000
_cell.length_c   1.000
_cell.angle_alpha   90.00
_cell.angle_beta   90.00
_cell.angle_gamma   90.00
#
_symmetry.space_group_name_H-M   'P 1'
#
loop_
_entity.id
_entity.type
_entity.pdbx_description
1 polymer ?
#
loop_
_entity_poly.entity_id
_entity_poly.type
_entity_poly.pdbx_seq_one_letter_code
_entity_poly.pdbx_strand_id
1 'polypeptide(L)' 'MYKVAKASEFLAITGVGITDIKLAKKAWILPGQSCTVFDLSPVNYTFQVQAMSAEKLPFV' A
#
# COMPACT_ATOMS: atom_id res chain seq x y z
N MET A 1 -16.53 -15.88 8.83
CA MET A 1 -16.47 -14.58 9.54
C MET A 1 -16.35 -13.46 8.52
N TYR A 2 -17.16 -12.39 8.61
CA TYR A 2 -17.02 -11.24 7.73
C TYR A 2 -15.99 -10.24 8.30
N LYS A 3 -15.06 -9.77 7.46
CA LYS A 3 -14.03 -8.79 7.84
C LYS A 3 -14.00 -7.63 6.85
N VAL A 4 -13.71 -6.43 7.37
CA VAL A 4 -13.58 -5.17 6.62
C VAL A 4 -12.29 -4.47 7.06
N ALA A 5 -11.45 -4.07 6.11
CA ALA A 5 -10.22 -3.31 6.35
C ALA A 5 -10.49 -1.80 6.39
N LYS A 6 -9.66 -1.05 7.12
CA LYS A 6 -9.73 0.43 7.16
C LYS A 6 -9.30 1.05 5.83
N ALA A 7 -9.45 2.37 5.69
CA ALA A 7 -9.17 3.13 4.47
C ALA A 7 -7.77 2.86 3.88
N SER A 8 -6.73 2.81 4.71
CA SER A 8 -5.33 2.60 4.28
C SER A 8 -4.86 1.14 4.35
N GLU A 9 -5.74 0.23 4.76
CA GLU A 9 -5.44 -1.19 4.97
C GLU A 9 -6.10 -2.05 3.88
N PHE A 10 -5.51 -3.20 3.61
CA PHE A 10 -6.07 -4.27 2.77
C PHE A 10 -6.04 -5.62 3.51
N LEU A 11 -7.02 -6.48 3.20
CA LEU A 11 -7.03 -7.86 3.65
C LEU A 11 -6.30 -8.73 2.62
N ALA A 12 -5.23 -9.40 3.05
CA ALA A 12 -4.63 -10.52 2.36
C ALA A 12 -5.25 -11.82 2.87
N ILE A 13 -5.86 -12.58 1.96
CA ILE A 13 -6.56 -13.82 2.29
C ILE A 13 -5.89 -14.96 1.53
N THR A 14 -5.56 -16.02 2.23
CA THR A 14 -4.93 -17.25 1.70
C THR A 14 -5.65 -18.48 2.25
N GLY A 15 -5.32 -19.66 1.73
CA GLY A 15 -5.86 -20.94 2.21
C GLY A 15 -6.91 -21.52 1.29
N VAL A 16 -7.86 -22.29 1.83
CA VAL A 16 -8.75 -23.16 1.03
C VAL A 16 -9.50 -22.38 -0.05
N GLY A 17 -9.35 -22.79 -1.31
CA GLY A 17 -9.96 -22.18 -2.49
C GLY A 17 -9.23 -20.94 -3.03
N ILE A 18 -8.11 -20.55 -2.44
CA ILE A 18 -7.24 -19.47 -2.92
C ILE A 18 -5.86 -20.08 -3.20
N THR A 19 -5.47 -20.12 -4.47
CA THR A 19 -4.20 -20.74 -4.90
C THR A 19 -2.97 -19.90 -4.54
N ASP A 20 -3.13 -18.59 -4.47
CA ASP A 20 -2.05 -17.67 -4.13
C ASP A 20 -2.55 -16.69 -3.04
N ILE A 21 -2.71 -15.41 -3.36
CA ILE A 21 -3.23 -14.39 -2.43
C ILE A 21 -4.43 -13.69 -3.05
N LYS A 22 -5.49 -13.53 -2.26
CA LYS A 22 -6.62 -12.66 -2.59
C LYS A 22 -6.54 -11.37 -1.78
N LEU A 23 -6.44 -10.24 -2.48
CA LEU A 23 -6.49 -8.91 -1.89
C LEU A 23 -7.91 -8.36 -1.95
N ALA A 24 -8.48 -7.97 -0.80
CA ALA A 24 -9.81 -7.39 -0.74
C ALA A 24 -9.93 -6.35 0.39
N LYS A 25 -10.81 -5.35 0.20
CA LYS A 25 -11.19 -4.41 1.29
C LYS A 25 -12.18 -5.02 2.27
N LYS A 26 -13.01 -5.93 1.79
CA LYS A 26 -14.02 -6.63 2.58
C LYS A 26 -14.20 -8.04 2.02
N ALA A 27 -14.32 -9.03 2.90
CA ALA A 27 -14.48 -10.41 2.48
C ALA A 27 -15.10 -11.28 3.58
N TRP A 28 -15.74 -12.35 3.13
CA TRP A 28 -16.10 -13.48 3.97
C TRP A 28 -14.92 -14.44 4.07
N ILE A 29 -14.47 -14.71 5.29
CA ILE A 29 -13.44 -15.69 5.60
C ILE A 29 -14.12 -17.01 5.95
N LEU A 30 -13.90 -18.02 5.11
CA LEU A 30 -14.41 -19.37 5.28
C LEU A 30 -13.47 -20.21 6.19
N PRO A 31 -13.96 -21.31 6.79
CA PRO A 31 -13.10 -22.24 7.53
C PRO A 31 -11.94 -22.73 6.65
N GLY A 32 -10.72 -22.73 7.19
CA GLY A 32 -9.50 -23.11 6.46
C GLY A 32 -8.87 -21.97 5.64
N GLN A 33 -9.43 -20.75 5.68
CA GLN A 33 -8.78 -19.56 5.14
C GLN A 33 -8.06 -18.77 6.23
N SER A 34 -6.85 -18.31 5.91
CA SER A 34 -6.07 -17.39 6.73
C SER A 34 -6.26 -15.97 6.22
N CYS A 35 -6.40 -15.00 7.13
CA CYS A 35 -6.60 -13.60 6.77
C CYS A 35 -5.68 -12.71 7.60
N THR A 36 -4.88 -11.92 6.90
CA THR A 36 -3.92 -10.95 7.44
C THR A 36 -4.27 -9.56 6.94
N VAL A 37 -4.13 -8.54 7.78
CA VAL A 37 -4.32 -7.14 7.40
C VAL A 37 -2.94 -6.53 7.15
N PHE A 38 -2.75 -5.80 6.06
CA PHE A 38 -1.52 -5.05 5.84
C PHE A 38 -1.82 -3.59 5.46
N ASP A 39 -1.00 -2.69 5.97
CA ASP A 39 -1.07 -1.26 5.73
C ASP A 39 -0.34 -0.88 4.43
N LEU A 40 -1.03 -0.16 3.55
CA LEU A 40 -0.47 0.42 2.33
C LEU A 40 -0.15 1.89 2.55
N SER A 41 0.46 2.23 3.68
CA SER A 41 0.90 3.60 3.94
C SER A 41 1.94 4.00 2.90
N PRO A 42 1.74 5.07 2.11
CA PRO A 42 2.67 5.46 1.06
C PRO A 42 4.02 5.82 1.68
N VAL A 43 5.07 5.15 1.21
CA VAL A 43 6.45 5.52 1.55
C VAL A 43 6.72 6.87 0.92
N ASN A 44 6.87 7.89 1.75
CA ASN A 44 7.19 9.23 1.31
C ASN A 44 8.63 9.25 0.79
N TYR A 45 8.81 9.18 -0.54
CA TYR A 45 10.07 9.53 -1.18
C TYR A 45 10.20 11.05 -1.13
N THR A 46 10.96 11.55 -0.17
CA THR A 46 11.34 12.97 -0.15
C THR A 46 12.29 13.21 -1.32
N PHE A 47 11.73 13.67 -2.42
CA PHE A 47 12.52 14.20 -3.53
C PHE A 47 13.21 15.47 -3.00
N GLN A 48 14.43 15.32 -2.51
CA GLN A 48 15.28 16.48 -2.24
C GLN A 48 15.68 17.03 -3.60
N VAL A 49 14.83 17.88 -4.18
CA VAL A 49 15.29 18.75 -5.25
C VAL A 49 16.32 19.64 -4.58
N GLN A 50 17.59 19.33 -4.78
CA GLN A 50 18.58 20.38 -4.79
C GLN A 50 18.13 21.29 -5.91
N ALA A 51 17.38 22.33 -5.54
CA ALA A 51 17.24 23.48 -6.39
C ALA A 51 18.67 23.96 -6.61
N MET A 52 19.25 23.60 -7.77
CA MET A 52 20.34 24.36 -8.36
C MET A 52 19.76 25.74 -8.65
N SER A 53 19.62 26.53 -7.60
CA SER A 53 19.04 27.86 -7.62
C SER A 53 20.18 28.86 -7.60
N ALA A 54 20.14 29.74 -8.60
CA ALA A 54 20.84 31.01 -8.71
C ALA A 54 22.38 30.87 -8.88
N GLU A 55 23.03 31.56 -9.80
CA GLU A 55 22.86 32.97 -10.13
C GLU A 55 23.15 33.26 -11.61
N LYS A 56 22.35 34.17 -12.19
CA LYS A 56 22.69 34.87 -13.45
C LYS A 56 23.99 35.68 -13.28
N LEU A 57 24.61 36.03 -14.41
CA LEU A 57 25.56 37.15 -14.70
C LEU A 57 27.04 36.75 -14.82
N PRO A 58 27.77 37.18 -15.88
CA PRO A 58 27.94 38.60 -16.21
C PRO A 58 27.47 38.99 -17.63
N PHE A 59 27.04 40.25 -17.78
CA PHE A 59 26.90 40.91 -19.08
C PHE A 59 28.28 41.39 -19.54
N VAL A 60 28.56 41.27 -20.84
CA VAL A 60 29.71 41.90 -21.52
C VAL A 60 29.25 43.20 -22.15
#